data_AF-A0A7Y5UHT9-F1
#
_entry.id   AF-A0A7Y5UHT9-F1
#
_cell.length_a   1.000
_cell.length_b   1.000
_cell.length_c   1.000
_cell.angle_alpha   90.00
_cell.angle_beta   90.00
_cell.angle_gamma   90.00
#
_symmetry.space_group_name_H-M   'P 1'
#
loop_
_entity.id
_entity.type
_entity.pdbx_description
1 polymer ?
#
loop_
_entity_poly.entity_id
_entity_poly.type
_entity_poly.pdbx_seq_one_letter_code
_entity_poly.pdbx_strand_id
1 'polypeptide(L)'
;MNGRAGLLEHAALRVLQLGAIAVVLAAAPYKAFDLDRFFVPKELVLHATAAAATLLCLPRARRLGLGRVDQLLGLFLLVGIASALFATNWWLAARAVAVSLSGAACFWSARAVSRAGLTRPLVTALAVAGIVGAVTALLQTYGVRTEYVSLNRAPGGTFGNRNFMAHLCVITMPALVLVATTAATRRAFGWWAAGLALVAGALILSRSRAAWLALIVGAVVLLPLVVMALGRGRGTLRLGRLFALPLAAALGGGIALVLPNTLDWRSDSPYMDTAKSVVNYKEGSGAGRLVQYGNSLRMSLHHPLLGVGPGNWSVVYPKFAARDDPSLADDGTTSNPWPSSDWMTFISERGVASFVLLGLAMLALVADALRAVREGRTPEDRLTACAMLGTLAILVVVGTFDAVLLLPVPALAAWTLLGALSPPTRERKVVALGVGRRVLAMGAVAALGALAIVRSASQLSAMSIFSTTSRVAALEQASTRDPGSYRIHVRLAEGYLRRGSCKRAVAHAGAARALMPNAPQPRRLLASCGR
;
A
#
# COMPACT_ATOMS: atom_id res chain seq x y z
N MET A 1 -21.59 26.46 6.98
CA MET A 1 -22.69 25.50 7.23
C MET A 1 -22.22 24.48 8.25
N ASN A 2 -22.42 24.75 9.56
CA ASN A 2 -22.16 23.80 10.64
C ASN A 2 -23.33 22.82 10.77
N GLY A 3 -23.52 21.98 9.75
CA GLY A 3 -24.42 20.84 9.86
C GLY A 3 -23.72 19.75 10.65
N ARG A 4 -24.27 19.34 11.80
CA ARG A 4 -23.82 18.13 12.50
C ARG A 4 -23.76 16.96 11.50
N ALA A 5 -22.70 16.16 11.56
CA ALA A 5 -22.56 14.98 10.71
C ALA A 5 -23.82 14.09 10.82
N GLY A 6 -24.38 13.69 9.69
CA GLY A 6 -25.53 12.81 9.66
C GLY A 6 -25.17 11.35 9.91
N LEU A 7 -26.18 10.49 9.95
CA LEU A 7 -26.02 9.05 10.19
C LEU A 7 -25.12 8.35 9.14
N LEU A 8 -25.20 8.74 7.86
CA LEU A 8 -24.40 8.15 6.79
C LEU A 8 -22.92 8.50 6.90
N GLU A 9 -22.61 9.74 7.31
CA GLU A 9 -21.25 10.21 7.51
C GLU A 9 -20.57 9.47 8.69
N HIS A 10 -21.34 9.21 9.76
CA HIS A 10 -20.88 8.37 10.87
C HIS A 10 -20.71 6.90 10.46
N ALA A 11 -21.62 6.36 9.64
CA ALA A 11 -21.47 5.01 9.11
C ALA A 11 -20.22 4.88 8.21
N ALA A 12 -19.98 5.85 7.33
CA ALA A 12 -18.78 5.89 6.48
C ALA A 12 -17.50 5.98 7.32
N LEU A 13 -17.51 6.79 8.39
CA LEU A 13 -16.43 6.80 9.37
C LEU A 13 -16.20 5.40 9.96
N ARG A 14 -17.25 4.71 10.44
CA ARG A 14 -17.10 3.36 11.02
C ARG A 14 -16.53 2.36 10.03
N VAL A 15 -16.97 2.40 8.77
CA VAL A 15 -16.43 1.55 7.70
C VAL A 15 -14.93 1.80 7.51
N LEU A 16 -14.50 3.07 7.41
CA LEU A 16 -13.08 3.41 7.27
C LEU A 16 -12.25 3.00 8.50
N GLN A 17 -12.80 3.15 9.71
CA GLN A 17 -12.15 2.74 10.96
C GLN A 17 -11.95 1.22 11.03
N LEU A 18 -13.01 0.45 10.77
CA LEU A 18 -12.95 -1.01 10.74
C LEU A 18 -12.01 -1.50 9.63
N GLY A 19 -12.09 -0.90 8.45
CA GLY A 19 -11.22 -1.21 7.32
C GLY A 19 -9.74 -0.96 7.63
N ALA A 20 -9.41 0.14 8.31
CA ALA A 20 -8.04 0.46 8.71
C ALA A 20 -7.41 -0.58 9.64
N ILE A 21 -8.21 -1.19 10.53
CA ILE A 21 -7.72 -2.27 11.42
C ILE A 21 -7.75 -3.62 10.71
N ALA A 22 -8.85 -3.94 10.02
CA ALA A 22 -9.02 -5.22 9.33
C ALA A 22 -7.95 -5.44 8.25
N VAL A 23 -7.55 -4.38 7.51
CA VAL A 23 -6.53 -4.51 6.46
C VAL A 23 -5.16 -4.85 7.07
N VAL A 24 -4.87 -4.40 8.28
CA VAL A 24 -3.64 -4.75 9.01
C VAL A 24 -3.66 -6.22 9.41
N LEU A 25 -4.78 -6.71 9.95
CA LEU A 25 -4.89 -8.05 10.51
C LEU A 25 -5.13 -9.16 9.48
N ALA A 26 -5.78 -8.87 8.35
CA ALA A 26 -6.15 -9.86 7.36
C ALA A 26 -4.93 -10.60 6.77
N ALA A 27 -4.88 -11.93 6.92
CA ALA A 27 -3.84 -12.79 6.36
C ALA A 27 -4.41 -14.20 6.13
N ALA A 28 -3.81 -14.97 5.22
CA ALA A 28 -4.19 -16.34 4.94
C ALA A 28 -3.03 -17.33 5.20
N PRO A 29 -3.33 -18.57 5.61
CA PRO A 29 -2.30 -19.55 5.99
C PRO A 29 -1.64 -20.27 4.79
N TYR A 30 -1.97 -19.89 3.55
CA TYR A 30 -1.60 -20.60 2.32
C TYR A 30 -0.13 -20.38 1.90
N LYS A 31 0.82 -21.02 2.61
CA LYS A 31 2.28 -20.88 2.42
C LYS A 31 2.77 -21.06 0.97
N ALA A 32 2.07 -21.88 0.19
CA ALA A 32 2.39 -22.11 -1.22
C ALA A 32 2.26 -20.84 -2.10
N PHE A 33 1.69 -19.74 -1.58
CA PHE A 33 1.51 -18.47 -2.27
C PHE A 33 2.40 -17.33 -1.76
N ASP A 34 3.46 -17.63 -0.98
CA ASP A 34 4.43 -16.68 -0.43
C ASP A 34 3.81 -15.35 0.05
N LEU A 35 3.99 -14.24 -0.68
CA LEU A 35 3.46 -12.92 -0.34
C LEU A 35 1.97 -12.74 -0.67
N ASP A 36 1.44 -13.41 -1.70
CA ASP A 36 0.04 -13.24 -2.11
C ASP A 36 -0.92 -13.70 -1.01
N ARG A 37 -0.53 -14.66 -0.16
CA ARG A 37 -1.34 -15.07 1.01
C ARG A 37 -1.54 -13.95 2.03
N PHE A 38 -0.74 -12.89 1.96
CA PHE A 38 -0.93 -11.67 2.73
C PHE A 38 -1.63 -10.60 1.90
N PHE A 39 -1.28 -10.42 0.62
CA PHE A 39 -1.84 -9.34 -0.20
C PHE A 39 -3.31 -9.54 -0.54
N VAL A 40 -3.72 -10.73 -0.98
CA VAL A 40 -5.09 -10.95 -1.48
C VAL A 40 -6.16 -10.74 -0.39
N PRO A 41 -6.00 -11.22 0.87
CA PRO A 41 -6.94 -10.88 1.95
C PRO A 41 -7.02 -9.37 2.21
N LYS A 42 -5.88 -8.67 2.11
CA LYS A 42 -5.79 -7.23 2.36
C LYS A 42 -6.41 -6.42 1.22
N GLU A 43 -6.26 -6.86 -0.02
CA GLU A 43 -6.96 -6.31 -1.19
C GLU A 43 -8.47 -6.45 -1.03
N LEU A 44 -8.96 -7.62 -0.62
CA LEU A 44 -10.38 -7.82 -0.34
C LEU A 44 -10.92 -6.81 0.69
N VAL A 45 -10.20 -6.60 1.79
CA VAL A 45 -10.57 -5.59 2.80
C VAL A 45 -10.53 -4.17 2.22
N LEU A 46 -9.50 -3.83 1.45
CA LEU A 46 -9.39 -2.52 0.80
C LEU A 46 -10.59 -2.26 -0.13
N HIS A 47 -10.91 -3.20 -1.02
CA HIS A 47 -12.01 -3.08 -1.98
C HIS A 47 -13.36 -2.96 -1.28
N ALA A 48 -13.62 -3.82 -0.27
CA ALA A 48 -14.84 -3.77 0.52
C ALA A 48 -15.00 -2.44 1.27
N THR A 49 -13.91 -1.97 1.90
CA THR A 49 -13.90 -0.70 2.64
C THR A 49 -14.15 0.48 1.71
N ALA A 50 -13.45 0.53 0.58
CA ALA A 50 -13.57 1.61 -0.41
C ALA A 50 -14.98 1.67 -1.02
N ALA A 51 -15.54 0.52 -1.41
CA ALA A 51 -16.88 0.45 -1.98
C ALA A 51 -17.95 0.88 -0.97
N ALA A 52 -17.93 0.30 0.24
CA ALA A 52 -18.92 0.61 1.26
C ALA A 52 -18.84 2.08 1.72
N ALA A 53 -17.64 2.62 1.97
CA ALA A 53 -17.48 4.01 2.38
C ALA A 53 -17.94 4.98 1.28
N THR A 54 -17.67 4.68 0.00
CA THR A 54 -18.09 5.52 -1.12
C THR A 54 -19.60 5.48 -1.32
N LEU A 55 -20.22 4.30 -1.24
CA LEU A 55 -21.67 4.13 -1.32
C LEU A 55 -22.43 4.84 -0.20
N LEU A 56 -21.82 4.99 0.98
CA LEU A 56 -22.39 5.77 2.08
C LEU A 56 -22.24 7.29 1.87
N CYS A 57 -21.20 7.73 1.17
CA CYS A 57 -20.96 9.16 0.89
C CYS A 57 -21.82 9.72 -0.27
N LEU A 58 -22.13 8.90 -1.29
CA LEU A 58 -22.79 9.36 -2.52
C LEU A 58 -24.26 9.81 -2.39
N PRO A 59 -25.13 9.19 -1.56
CA PRO A 59 -26.56 9.52 -1.51
C PRO A 59 -26.84 10.99 -1.19
N ARG A 60 -26.00 11.61 -0.35
CA ARG A 60 -26.14 13.02 0.06
C ARG A 60 -25.27 14.00 -0.73
N ALA A 61 -24.43 13.50 -1.65
CA ALA A 61 -23.57 14.33 -2.49
C ALA A 61 -24.39 15.05 -3.58
N ARG A 62 -25.08 16.14 -3.23
CA ARG A 62 -25.88 16.94 -4.18
C ARG A 62 -25.02 17.70 -5.21
N ARG A 63 -23.76 17.96 -4.86
CA ARG A 63 -22.77 18.59 -5.73
C ARG A 63 -21.41 17.93 -5.51
N LEU A 64 -20.61 17.87 -6.57
CA LEU A 64 -19.23 17.42 -6.53
C LEU A 64 -18.32 18.58 -6.92
N GLY A 65 -17.69 19.18 -5.91
CA GLY A 65 -16.69 20.23 -6.10
C GLY A 65 -15.35 19.61 -6.44
N LEU A 66 -14.96 19.66 -7.71
CA LEU A 66 -13.68 19.17 -8.21
C LEU A 66 -12.60 20.24 -7.98
N GLY A 67 -11.66 19.93 -7.10
CA GLY A 67 -10.40 20.65 -6.96
C GLY A 67 -9.36 20.19 -7.98
N ARG A 68 -8.18 20.84 -7.94
CA ARG A 68 -7.03 20.46 -8.79
C ARG A 68 -6.62 19.01 -8.58
N VAL A 69 -6.51 18.61 -7.31
CA VAL A 69 -6.11 17.25 -6.92
C VAL A 69 -7.12 16.22 -7.45
N ASP A 70 -8.42 16.50 -7.38
CA ASP A 70 -9.45 15.56 -7.83
C ASP A 70 -9.37 15.33 -9.34
N GLN A 71 -9.10 16.38 -10.11
CA GLN A 71 -8.93 16.30 -11.57
C GLN A 71 -7.67 15.50 -11.93
N LEU A 72 -6.54 15.78 -11.25
CA LEU A 72 -5.26 15.10 -11.51
C LEU A 72 -5.32 13.61 -11.14
N LEU A 73 -5.92 13.27 -9.99
CA LEU A 73 -6.15 11.88 -9.60
C LEU A 73 -7.14 11.18 -10.53
N GLY A 74 -8.23 11.86 -10.92
CA GLY A 74 -9.17 11.32 -11.90
C GLY A 74 -8.50 10.99 -13.22
N LEU A 75 -7.68 11.90 -13.75
CA LEU A 75 -6.94 11.68 -15.00
C LEU A 75 -5.86 10.59 -14.85
N PHE A 76 -5.15 10.55 -13.73
CA PHE A 76 -4.22 9.46 -13.40
C PHE A 76 -4.90 8.09 -13.47
N LEU A 77 -6.10 7.96 -12.88
CA LEU A 77 -6.87 6.72 -12.92
C LEU A 77 -7.34 6.37 -14.35
N LEU A 78 -7.81 7.36 -15.11
CA LEU A 78 -8.24 7.15 -16.50
C LEU A 78 -7.08 6.68 -17.39
N VAL A 79 -5.91 7.29 -17.26
CA VAL A 79 -4.69 6.86 -17.99
C VAL A 79 -4.27 5.47 -17.53
N GLY A 80 -4.35 5.16 -16.24
CA GLY A 80 -4.07 3.83 -15.72
C GLY A 80 -5.02 2.74 -16.26
N ILE A 81 -6.32 3.05 -16.42
CA ILE A 81 -7.29 2.16 -17.06
C ILE A 81 -6.99 1.99 -18.54
N ALA A 82 -6.69 3.08 -19.26
CA ALA A 82 -6.32 3.02 -20.68
C ALA A 82 -5.05 2.18 -20.89
N SER A 83 -4.05 2.35 -20.03
CA SER A 83 -2.83 1.54 -19.99
C SER A 83 -3.11 0.05 -19.77
N ALA A 84 -4.08 -0.30 -18.93
CA ALA A 84 -4.46 -1.70 -18.67
C ALA A 84 -4.99 -2.43 -19.91
N LEU A 85 -5.54 -1.72 -20.90
CA LEU A 85 -6.00 -2.31 -22.17
C LEU A 85 -4.85 -2.89 -22.99
N PHE A 86 -3.62 -2.43 -22.76
CA PHE A 86 -2.41 -2.88 -23.47
C PHE A 86 -1.56 -3.88 -22.66
N ALA A 87 -2.05 -4.29 -21.48
CA ALA A 87 -1.36 -5.26 -20.64
C ALA A 87 -1.24 -6.63 -21.34
N THR A 88 -0.15 -7.35 -21.07
CA THR A 88 0.00 -8.76 -21.50
C THR A 88 -0.85 -9.68 -20.65
N ASN A 89 -0.84 -9.47 -19.33
CA ASN A 89 -1.63 -10.17 -18.34
C ASN A 89 -2.72 -9.24 -17.79
N TRP A 90 -3.93 -9.38 -18.33
CA TRP A 90 -5.09 -8.57 -17.95
C TRP A 90 -5.55 -8.84 -16.53
N TRP A 91 -5.26 -10.01 -15.97
CA TRP A 91 -5.61 -10.31 -14.59
C TRP A 91 -4.76 -9.47 -13.62
N LEU A 92 -3.45 -9.38 -13.85
CA LEU A 92 -2.58 -8.51 -13.04
C LEU A 92 -2.93 -7.02 -13.23
N ALA A 93 -3.29 -6.62 -14.45
CA ALA A 93 -3.73 -5.25 -14.73
C ALA A 93 -5.02 -4.88 -14.00
N ALA A 94 -6.05 -5.75 -14.05
CA ALA A 94 -7.28 -5.54 -13.31
C ALA A 94 -7.04 -5.43 -11.81
N ARG A 95 -6.18 -6.28 -11.23
CA ARG A 95 -5.78 -6.21 -9.81
C ARG A 95 -5.13 -4.86 -9.46
N ALA A 96 -4.13 -4.44 -10.22
CA ALA A 96 -3.40 -3.19 -9.96
C ALA A 96 -4.26 -1.93 -10.15
N VAL A 97 -5.16 -1.93 -11.15
CA VAL A 97 -6.15 -0.85 -11.34
C VAL A 97 -7.14 -0.82 -10.19
N ALA A 98 -7.66 -1.97 -9.76
CA ALA A 98 -8.60 -2.05 -8.63
C ALA A 98 -8.00 -1.48 -7.34
N VAL A 99 -6.73 -1.75 -7.05
CA VAL A 99 -6.03 -1.15 -5.89
C VAL A 99 -5.96 0.38 -6.01
N SER A 100 -5.61 0.88 -7.20
CA SER A 100 -5.51 2.34 -7.46
C SER A 100 -6.87 3.04 -7.30
N LEU A 101 -7.93 2.47 -7.88
CA LEU A 101 -9.30 2.96 -7.77
C LEU A 101 -9.78 2.94 -6.31
N SER A 102 -9.51 1.86 -5.58
CA SER A 102 -9.93 1.73 -4.18
C SER A 102 -9.20 2.70 -3.27
N GLY A 103 -7.90 2.91 -3.49
CA GLY A 103 -7.12 3.95 -2.79
C GLY A 103 -7.71 5.35 -3.02
N ALA A 104 -8.00 5.72 -4.27
CA ALA A 104 -8.61 7.02 -4.56
C ALA A 104 -10.03 7.17 -3.97
N ALA A 105 -10.81 6.09 -3.97
CA ALA A 105 -12.12 6.04 -3.30
C ALA A 105 -12.01 6.23 -1.78
N CYS A 106 -11.00 5.63 -1.13
CA CYS A 106 -10.68 5.90 0.27
C CYS A 106 -10.32 7.37 0.50
N PHE A 107 -9.52 7.98 -0.37
CA PHE A 107 -9.18 9.40 -0.30
C PHE A 107 -10.41 10.32 -0.36
N TRP A 108 -11.29 10.12 -1.35
CA TRP A 108 -12.50 10.93 -1.49
C TRP A 108 -13.49 10.70 -0.34
N SER A 109 -13.65 9.45 0.11
CA SER A 109 -14.52 9.12 1.25
C SER A 109 -14.00 9.74 2.54
N ALA A 110 -12.69 9.63 2.82
CA ALA A 110 -12.06 10.23 3.99
C ALA A 110 -12.18 11.76 3.99
N ARG A 111 -12.04 12.39 2.82
CA ARG A 111 -12.26 13.83 2.65
C ARG A 111 -13.71 14.22 2.92
N ALA A 112 -14.68 13.44 2.46
CA ALA A 112 -16.10 13.68 2.74
C ALA A 112 -16.41 13.58 4.25
N VAL A 113 -15.90 12.53 4.91
CA VAL A 113 -16.01 12.34 6.37
C VAL A 113 -15.33 13.49 7.13
N SER A 114 -14.14 13.92 6.71
CA SER A 114 -13.41 15.05 7.30
C SER A 114 -14.18 16.36 7.18
N ARG A 115 -14.76 16.66 6.01
CA ARG A 115 -15.62 17.84 5.78
C ARG A 115 -16.88 17.85 6.65
N ALA A 116 -17.33 16.68 7.13
CA ALA A 116 -18.43 16.55 8.08
C ALA A 116 -18.00 16.79 9.55
N GLY A 117 -16.73 17.16 9.81
CA GLY A 117 -16.19 17.39 11.15
C GLY A 117 -15.69 16.14 11.86
N LEU A 118 -15.55 15.02 11.15
CA LEU A 118 -15.14 13.72 11.71
C LEU A 118 -13.66 13.39 11.44
N THR A 119 -12.82 14.40 11.25
CA THR A 119 -11.37 14.25 10.98
C THR A 119 -10.65 13.56 12.14
N ARG A 120 -10.83 14.05 13.36
CA ARG A 120 -10.15 13.53 14.56
C ARG A 120 -10.39 12.04 14.81
N PRO A 121 -11.63 11.52 14.85
CA PRO A 121 -11.85 10.08 15.06
C PRO A 121 -11.30 9.21 13.92
N LEU A 122 -11.25 9.72 12.68
CA LEU A 122 -10.67 9.00 11.54
C LEU A 122 -9.14 8.92 11.64
N VAL A 123 -8.47 10.04 11.89
CA VAL A 123 -7.01 10.11 12.08
C VAL A 123 -6.57 9.28 13.28
N THR A 124 -7.36 9.29 14.36
CA THR A 124 -7.14 8.43 15.54
C THR A 124 -7.12 6.96 15.17
N ALA A 125 -8.08 6.48 14.37
CA ALA A 125 -8.12 5.08 13.97
C ALA A 125 -6.94 4.69 13.08
N LEU A 126 -6.47 5.59 12.21
CA LEU A 126 -5.29 5.35 11.37
C LEU A 126 -4.00 5.30 12.20
N ALA A 127 -3.89 6.12 13.24
CA ALA A 127 -2.79 6.02 14.21
C ALA A 127 -2.83 4.68 14.97
N VAL A 128 -4.01 4.25 15.41
CA VAL A 128 -4.20 2.92 16.03
C VAL A 128 -3.83 1.80 15.06
N ALA A 129 -4.19 1.88 13.79
CA ALA A 129 -3.80 0.88 12.78
C ALA A 129 -2.28 0.72 12.68
N GLY A 130 -1.52 1.83 12.75
CA GLY A 130 -0.06 1.80 12.83
C GLY A 130 0.46 1.08 14.07
N ILE A 131 -0.12 1.36 15.25
CA ILE A 131 0.21 0.69 16.51
C ILE A 131 -0.11 -0.80 16.43
N VAL A 132 -1.28 -1.18 15.91
CA VAL A 132 -1.66 -2.58 15.73
C VAL A 132 -0.67 -3.29 14.81
N GLY A 133 -0.27 -2.65 13.71
CA GLY A 133 0.77 -3.18 12.82
C GLY A 133 2.08 -3.46 13.54
N ALA A 134 2.56 -2.48 14.33
CA ALA A 134 3.76 -2.64 15.15
C ALA A 134 3.62 -3.78 16.18
N VAL A 135 2.47 -3.88 16.85
CA VAL A 135 2.19 -4.96 17.81
C VAL A 135 2.26 -6.34 17.13
N THR A 136 1.71 -6.51 15.93
CA THR A 136 1.81 -7.81 15.23
C THR A 136 3.25 -8.21 14.94
N ALA A 137 4.12 -7.25 14.61
CA ALA A 137 5.54 -7.51 14.40
C ALA A 137 6.28 -7.80 15.71
N LEU A 138 6.01 -7.05 16.78
CA LEU A 138 6.62 -7.28 18.09
C LEU A 138 6.21 -8.64 18.68
N LEU A 139 4.93 -9.01 18.58
CA LEU A 139 4.47 -10.34 18.99
C LEU A 139 5.25 -11.44 18.25
N GLN A 140 5.45 -11.30 16.93
CA GLN A 140 6.27 -12.22 16.16
C GLN A 140 7.73 -12.23 16.66
N THR A 141 8.33 -11.06 16.88
CA THR A 141 9.70 -10.92 17.38
C THR A 141 9.92 -11.65 18.70
N TYR A 142 8.96 -11.56 19.62
CA TYR A 142 9.05 -12.14 20.96
C TYR A 142 8.42 -13.54 21.07
N GLY A 143 8.30 -14.26 19.95
CA GLY A 143 8.08 -15.70 19.95
C GLY A 143 6.67 -16.18 19.62
N VAL A 144 5.73 -15.29 19.28
CA VAL A 144 4.41 -15.71 18.79
C VAL A 144 4.54 -16.28 17.38
N ARG A 145 4.36 -17.60 17.26
CA ARG A 145 4.40 -18.34 15.99
C ARG A 145 3.00 -18.73 15.56
N THR A 146 2.63 -18.38 14.33
CA THR A 146 1.35 -18.75 13.71
C THR A 146 1.53 -19.01 12.21
N GLU A 147 0.54 -19.61 11.55
CA GLU A 147 0.56 -19.78 10.09
C GLU A 147 0.33 -18.46 9.33
N TYR A 148 -0.17 -17.45 10.04
CA TYR A 148 -0.50 -16.11 9.56
C TYR A 148 0.68 -15.13 9.60
N VAL A 149 1.88 -15.62 9.90
CA VAL A 149 3.14 -14.84 9.84
C VAL A 149 4.15 -15.51 8.90
N SER A 150 5.13 -14.75 8.43
CA SER A 150 6.23 -15.27 7.61
C SER A 150 7.53 -15.24 8.41
N LEU A 151 8.18 -16.40 8.54
CA LEU A 151 9.47 -16.52 9.24
C LEU A 151 10.63 -16.01 8.38
N ASN A 152 10.57 -16.20 7.06
CA ASN A 152 11.65 -15.84 6.13
C ASN A 152 11.90 -14.32 6.01
N ARG A 153 10.95 -13.50 6.47
CA ARG A 153 11.01 -12.02 6.37
C ARG A 153 10.59 -11.34 7.67
N ALA A 154 10.84 -12.00 8.81
CA ALA A 154 10.56 -11.45 10.14
C ALA A 154 11.39 -10.18 10.44
N PRO A 155 10.89 -9.26 11.30
CA PRO A 155 9.57 -9.24 11.91
C PRO A 155 8.53 -8.52 11.02
N GLY A 156 7.72 -9.29 10.30
CA GLY A 156 6.71 -8.77 9.37
C GLY A 156 5.29 -8.80 9.91
N GLY A 157 5.04 -9.49 11.03
CA GLY A 157 3.69 -9.73 11.55
C GLY A 157 2.76 -10.29 10.46
N THR A 158 1.52 -9.79 10.44
CA THR A 158 0.48 -10.14 9.46
C THR A 158 0.74 -9.56 8.06
N PHE A 159 1.86 -8.87 7.83
CA PHE A 159 2.25 -8.32 6.52
C PHE A 159 3.12 -9.28 5.73
N GLY A 160 3.64 -10.33 6.36
CA GLY A 160 4.54 -11.30 5.72
C GLY A 160 5.92 -10.77 5.35
N ASN A 161 6.18 -9.46 5.54
CA ASN A 161 7.44 -8.80 5.23
C ASN A 161 7.66 -7.60 6.17
N ARG A 162 8.81 -7.57 6.84
CA ARG A 162 9.24 -6.49 7.73
C ARG A 162 9.20 -5.09 7.11
N ASN A 163 9.50 -4.96 5.81
CA ASN A 163 9.46 -3.65 5.14
C ASN A 163 8.03 -3.11 5.06
N PHE A 164 7.05 -3.94 4.71
CA PHE A 164 5.66 -3.49 4.55
C PHE A 164 5.03 -3.06 5.87
N MET A 165 5.33 -3.78 6.95
CA MET A 165 4.95 -3.37 8.31
C MET A 165 5.61 -2.03 8.68
N ALA A 166 6.91 -1.89 8.42
CA ALA A 166 7.64 -0.66 8.70
C ALA A 166 7.09 0.54 7.89
N HIS A 167 6.69 0.33 6.63
CA HIS A 167 6.08 1.39 5.80
C HIS A 167 4.76 1.87 6.37
N LEU A 168 3.87 0.97 6.82
CA LEU A 168 2.64 1.40 7.50
C LEU A 168 2.97 2.24 8.75
N CYS A 169 3.92 1.77 9.56
CA CYS A 169 4.32 2.44 10.79
C CYS A 169 4.80 3.88 10.53
N VAL A 170 5.65 4.10 9.52
CA VAL A 170 6.09 5.45 9.19
C VAL A 170 4.99 6.29 8.52
N ILE A 171 4.16 5.72 7.65
CA ILE A 171 3.07 6.45 6.97
C ILE A 171 2.04 6.98 7.98
N THR A 172 1.76 6.20 9.03
CA THR A 172 0.83 6.57 10.11
C THR A 172 1.48 7.38 11.23
N MET A 173 2.81 7.52 11.23
CA MET A 173 3.57 8.27 12.25
C MET A 173 3.10 9.73 12.39
N PRO A 174 2.89 10.52 11.31
CA PRO A 174 2.42 11.90 11.45
C PRO A 174 1.04 11.99 12.12
N ALA A 175 0.14 11.02 11.88
CA ALA A 175 -1.15 10.93 12.54
C ALA A 175 -1.01 10.60 14.03
N LEU A 176 -0.12 9.66 14.38
CA LEU A 176 0.17 9.30 15.75
C LEU A 176 0.73 10.49 16.55
N VAL A 177 1.69 11.21 15.97
CA VAL A 177 2.25 12.43 16.57
C VAL A 177 1.19 13.52 16.71
N LEU A 178 0.35 13.73 15.70
CA LEU A 178 -0.74 14.71 15.74
C LEU A 178 -1.73 14.40 16.87
N VAL A 179 -2.19 13.15 17.00
CA VAL A 179 -3.16 12.76 18.03
C VAL A 179 -2.53 12.80 19.43
N ALA A 180 -1.26 12.41 19.56
CA ALA A 180 -0.53 12.50 20.82
C ALA A 180 -0.38 13.96 21.29
N THR A 181 0.09 14.85 20.41
CA THR A 181 0.34 16.25 20.76
C THR A 181 -0.94 17.02 21.08
N THR A 182 -2.05 16.68 20.42
CA THR A 182 -3.39 17.27 20.65
C THR A 182 -4.22 16.52 21.70
N ALA A 183 -3.64 15.56 22.41
CA ALA A 183 -4.37 14.77 23.42
C ALA A 183 -4.94 15.65 24.55
N ALA A 184 -6.23 15.44 24.85
CA ALA A 184 -6.98 16.26 25.82
C ALA A 184 -6.50 16.09 27.26
N THR A 185 -6.06 14.88 27.64
CA THR A 185 -5.64 14.55 29.02
C THR A 185 -4.21 14.03 29.08
N ARG A 186 -3.57 14.12 30.26
CA ARG A 186 -2.23 13.51 30.49
C ARG A 186 -2.26 12.00 30.31
N ARG A 187 -3.35 11.34 30.74
CA ARG A 187 -3.56 9.90 30.56
C ARG A 187 -3.66 9.52 29.08
N ALA A 188 -4.43 10.25 28.29
CA ALA A 188 -4.52 10.03 26.84
C ALA A 188 -3.15 10.22 26.17
N PHE A 189 -2.41 11.27 26.55
CA PHE A 189 -1.04 11.47 26.07
C PHE A 189 -0.13 10.27 26.39
N GLY A 190 -0.18 9.75 27.63
CA GLY A 190 0.59 8.56 28.04
C GLY A 190 0.30 7.33 27.18
N TRP A 191 -0.96 7.06 26.85
CA TRP A 191 -1.33 5.97 25.94
C TRP A 191 -0.74 6.15 24.53
N TRP A 192 -0.78 7.35 23.98
CA TRP A 192 -0.20 7.62 22.66
C TRP A 192 1.33 7.57 22.67
N ALA A 193 1.97 8.02 23.74
CA ALA A 193 3.42 7.90 23.92
C ALA A 193 3.85 6.43 24.02
N ALA A 194 3.09 5.59 24.73
CA ALA A 194 3.31 4.14 24.77
C ALA A 194 3.11 3.49 23.40
N GLY A 195 2.07 3.88 22.66
CA GLY A 195 1.87 3.44 21.26
C GLY A 195 3.04 3.83 20.36
N LEU A 196 3.57 5.04 20.50
CA LEU A 196 4.77 5.50 19.78
C LEU A 196 6.01 4.68 20.15
N ALA A 197 6.18 4.34 21.43
CA ALA A 197 7.27 3.48 21.88
C ALA A 197 7.22 2.09 21.22
N LEU A 198 6.03 1.48 21.09
CA LEU A 198 5.83 0.21 20.38
C LEU A 198 6.17 0.33 18.89
N VAL A 199 5.71 1.40 18.23
CA VAL A 199 6.03 1.67 16.82
C VAL A 199 7.53 1.85 16.62
N ALA A 200 8.21 2.60 17.50
CA ALA A 200 9.65 2.81 17.45
C ALA A 200 10.42 1.49 17.62
N GLY A 201 10.02 0.65 18.58
CA GLY A 201 10.60 -0.68 18.77
C GLY A 201 10.47 -1.55 17.53
N ALA A 202 9.28 -1.62 16.92
CA ALA A 202 9.05 -2.37 15.70
C ALA A 202 9.89 -1.84 14.52
N LEU A 203 10.02 -0.53 14.38
CA LEU A 203 10.81 0.10 13.31
C LEU A 203 12.30 -0.22 13.44
N ILE A 204 12.87 -0.17 14.64
CA ILE A 204 14.27 -0.51 14.89
C ILE A 204 14.52 -1.99 14.58
N LEU A 205 13.67 -2.88 15.10
CA LEU A 205 13.79 -4.32 14.89
C LEU A 205 13.55 -4.72 13.43
N SER A 206 12.77 -3.94 12.66
CA SER A 206 12.51 -4.22 11.23
C SER A 206 13.74 -4.10 10.34
N ARG A 207 14.74 -3.31 10.74
CA ARG A 207 15.92 -2.95 9.92
C ARG A 207 15.55 -2.40 8.52
N SER A 208 14.37 -1.79 8.36
CA SER A 208 13.96 -1.19 7.08
C SER A 208 14.66 0.15 6.89
N ARG A 209 15.73 0.17 6.09
CA ARG A 209 16.47 1.38 5.71
C ARG A 209 15.59 2.47 5.11
N ALA A 210 14.64 2.08 4.26
CA ALA A 210 13.69 3.01 3.64
C ALA A 210 12.81 3.70 4.70
N ALA A 211 12.32 2.93 5.67
CA ALA A 211 11.52 3.49 6.76
C ALA A 211 12.34 4.40 7.68
N TRP A 212 13.58 4.05 8.00
CA TRP A 212 14.46 4.90 8.80
C TRP A 212 14.76 6.23 8.11
N LEU A 213 15.10 6.18 6.81
CA LEU A 213 15.33 7.39 6.02
C LEU A 213 14.06 8.24 5.93
N ALA A 214 12.90 7.62 5.71
CA ALA A 214 11.62 8.33 5.65
C ALA A 214 11.26 9.01 6.98
N LEU A 215 11.58 8.37 8.12
CA LEU A 215 11.37 8.96 9.44
C LEU A 215 12.28 10.18 9.66
N ILE A 216 13.56 10.09 9.26
CA ILE A 216 14.51 11.21 9.35
C ILE A 216 14.05 12.38 8.48
N VAL A 217 13.75 12.13 7.20
CA VAL A 217 13.27 13.17 6.28
C VAL A 217 11.94 13.75 6.76
N GLY A 218 11.01 12.90 7.19
CA GLY A 218 9.74 13.32 7.77
C GLY A 218 9.93 14.22 8.99
N ALA A 219 10.81 13.85 9.93
CA ALA A 219 11.13 14.67 11.10
C ALA A 219 11.76 16.02 10.72
N VAL A 220 12.72 16.03 9.78
CA VAL A 220 13.38 17.25 9.30
C VAL A 220 12.39 18.18 8.60
N VAL A 221 11.48 17.65 7.77
CA VAL A 221 10.43 18.46 7.10
C VAL A 221 9.42 19.00 8.12
N LEU A 222 9.05 18.19 9.10
CA LEU A 222 8.04 18.55 10.11
C LEU A 222 8.57 19.55 11.15
N LEU A 223 9.81 19.42 11.60
CA LEU A 223 10.32 20.13 12.78
C LEU A 223 10.28 21.67 12.63
N PRO A 224 10.81 22.30 11.56
CA PRO A 224 10.75 23.75 11.39
C PRO A 224 9.31 24.24 11.19
N LEU A 225 8.48 23.48 10.46
CA LEU A 225 7.10 23.84 10.18
C LEU A 225 6.23 23.79 11.44
N VAL A 226 6.45 22.79 12.30
CA VAL A 226 5.80 22.68 13.61
C VAL A 226 6.26 23.82 14.52
N VAL A 227 7.55 24.10 14.63
CA VAL A 227 8.06 25.21 15.46
C VAL A 227 7.50 26.57 15.00
N MET A 228 7.46 26.83 13.69
CA MET A 228 6.87 28.05 13.13
C MET A 228 5.35 28.13 13.31
N ALA A 229 4.64 27.00 13.23
CA ALA A 229 3.21 26.94 13.48
C ALA A 229 2.87 27.24 14.95
N LEU A 230 3.74 26.82 15.87
CA LEU A 230 3.63 27.00 17.32
C LEU A 230 4.00 28.42 17.79
N GLY A 231 5.05 29.02 17.23
CA GLY A 231 5.53 30.35 17.64
C GLY A 231 4.56 31.50 17.35
N ARG A 232 3.52 31.27 16.54
CA ARG A 232 2.52 32.26 16.12
C ARG A 232 1.17 32.15 16.84
N GLY A 233 1.07 31.39 17.95
CA GLY A 233 -0.18 31.24 18.69
C GLY A 233 0.04 31.10 20.20
N ARG A 234 -0.71 31.86 21.01
CA ARG A 234 -0.71 31.78 22.49
C ARG A 234 -1.50 30.58 23.05
N GLY A 235 -1.48 29.41 22.39
CA GLY A 235 -2.45 28.35 22.70
C GLY A 235 -1.95 26.91 22.63
N THR A 236 -2.24 26.17 23.70
CA THR A 236 -2.48 24.71 23.84
C THR A 236 -1.35 23.68 23.72
N LEU A 237 -0.25 23.88 22.98
CA LEU A 237 0.83 22.88 22.99
C LEU A 237 1.81 23.07 24.15
N ARG A 238 1.86 22.05 25.02
CA ARG A 238 2.85 21.97 26.09
C ARG A 238 4.18 21.59 25.47
N LEU A 239 5.15 22.50 25.48
CA LEU A 239 6.51 22.31 24.96
C LEU A 239 7.15 20.98 25.43
N GLY A 240 6.87 20.57 26.68
CA GLY A 240 7.32 19.27 27.22
C GLY A 240 6.84 18.04 26.45
N ARG A 241 5.71 18.10 25.73
CA ARG A 241 5.25 16.99 24.87
C ARG A 241 6.16 16.78 23.66
N LEU A 242 6.80 17.84 23.15
CA LEU A 242 7.72 17.75 22.01
C LEU A 242 9.02 17.02 22.39
N PHE A 243 9.42 17.06 23.66
CA PHE A 243 10.57 16.30 24.18
C PHE A 243 10.18 14.90 24.66
N ALA A 244 8.99 14.77 25.27
CA ALA A 244 8.53 13.48 25.79
C ALA A 244 8.26 12.43 24.70
N LEU A 245 7.82 12.82 23.50
CA LEU A 245 7.57 11.87 22.41
C LEU A 245 8.86 11.24 21.85
N PRO A 246 9.91 12.02 21.49
CA PRO A 246 11.22 11.45 21.15
C PRO A 246 11.80 10.59 22.26
N LEU A 247 11.67 11.01 23.52
CA LEU A 247 12.12 10.21 24.67
C LEU A 247 11.37 8.86 24.75
N ALA A 248 10.05 8.86 24.59
CA ALA A 248 9.26 7.63 24.58
C ALA A 248 9.64 6.70 23.41
N ALA A 249 9.89 7.26 22.23
CA ALA A 249 10.37 6.51 21.07
C ALA A 249 11.76 5.90 21.33
N ALA A 250 12.69 6.67 21.91
CA ALA A 250 14.03 6.21 22.25
C ALA A 250 13.99 5.10 23.32
N LEU A 251 13.17 5.26 24.36
CA LEU A 251 12.96 4.23 25.40
C LEU A 251 12.36 2.96 24.81
N GLY A 252 11.32 3.08 23.98
CA GLY A 252 10.71 1.92 23.31
C GLY A 252 11.69 1.18 22.41
N GLY A 253 12.50 1.92 21.65
CA GLY A 253 13.58 1.37 20.84
C GLY A 253 14.66 0.66 21.64
N GLY A 254 15.13 1.29 22.73
CA GLY A 254 16.13 0.71 23.63
C GLY A 254 15.63 -0.56 24.31
N ILE A 255 14.41 -0.54 24.86
CA ILE A 255 13.76 -1.72 25.45
C ILE A 255 13.65 -2.83 24.42
N ALA A 256 13.24 -2.52 23.19
CA ALA A 256 13.08 -3.52 22.14
C ALA A 256 14.40 -4.23 21.78
N LEU A 257 15.53 -3.51 21.82
CA LEU A 257 16.86 -4.05 21.55
C LEU A 257 17.42 -4.89 22.70
N VAL A 258 17.15 -4.49 23.95
CA VAL A 258 17.69 -5.15 25.16
C VAL A 258 16.88 -6.41 25.51
N LEU A 259 15.57 -6.40 25.26
CA LEU A 259 14.74 -7.56 25.54
C LEU A 259 15.15 -8.76 24.66
N PRO A 260 15.41 -9.94 25.25
CA PRO A 260 15.69 -11.15 24.50
C PRO A 260 14.59 -11.43 23.49
N ASN A 261 14.96 -11.69 22.24
CA ASN A 261 14.03 -11.90 21.15
C ASN A 261 14.45 -13.07 20.24
N THR A 262 13.55 -13.47 19.35
CA THR A 262 13.72 -14.66 18.50
C THR A 262 14.29 -14.34 17.11
N LEU A 263 14.74 -13.11 16.87
CA LEU A 263 15.27 -12.71 15.57
C LEU A 263 16.70 -13.21 15.41
N ASP A 264 16.89 -14.12 14.47
CA ASP A 264 18.18 -14.67 14.13
C ASP A 264 18.79 -13.91 12.94
N TRP A 265 19.67 -12.95 13.25
CA TRP A 265 20.38 -12.16 12.24
C TRP A 265 21.74 -12.79 11.93
N ARG A 266 22.07 -12.92 10.65
CA ARG A 266 23.37 -13.49 10.19
C ARG A 266 24.63 -12.72 10.60
N SER A 267 24.50 -11.54 11.21
CA SER A 267 25.63 -10.66 11.58
C SER A 267 25.59 -10.43 13.08
N ASP A 268 26.78 -10.34 13.68
CA ASP A 268 26.97 -10.02 15.10
C ASP A 268 26.56 -8.57 15.44
N SER A 269 26.55 -7.67 14.45
CA SER A 269 26.15 -6.26 14.63
C SER A 269 25.11 -5.79 13.60
N PRO A 270 23.93 -6.45 13.55
CA PRO A 270 22.99 -6.33 12.43
C PRO A 270 22.44 -4.92 12.24
N TYR A 271 22.23 -4.18 13.33
CA TYR A 271 21.70 -2.82 13.30
C TYR A 271 22.76 -1.81 12.82
N MET A 272 24.02 -2.00 13.20
CA MET A 272 25.14 -1.16 12.74
C MET A 272 25.41 -1.35 11.25
N ASP A 273 25.39 -2.59 10.76
CA ASP A 273 25.53 -2.88 9.32
C ASP A 273 24.41 -2.25 8.50
N THR A 274 23.20 -2.25 9.06
CA THR A 274 22.05 -1.59 8.43
C THR A 274 22.27 -0.08 8.34
N ALA A 275 22.76 0.55 9.41
CA ALA A 275 23.09 1.98 9.42
C ALA A 275 24.21 2.31 8.41
N LYS A 276 25.29 1.53 8.36
CA LYS A 276 26.38 1.70 7.38
C LYS A 276 25.88 1.55 5.93
N SER A 277 25.00 0.60 5.69
CA SER A 277 24.42 0.35 4.35
C SER A 277 23.30 1.31 3.95
N VAL A 278 22.91 2.27 4.81
CA VAL A 278 22.14 3.45 4.35
C VAL A 278 23.04 4.37 3.53
N VAL A 279 24.33 4.44 3.85
CA VAL A 279 25.31 5.30 3.17
C VAL A 279 25.99 4.57 1.99
N ASN A 280 26.23 3.26 2.12
CA ASN A 280 26.83 2.44 1.06
C ASN A 280 25.75 1.85 0.12
N TYR A 281 25.40 2.59 -0.94
CA TYR A 281 24.42 2.16 -1.96
C TYR A 281 25.04 1.37 -3.12
N LYS A 282 26.37 1.33 -3.24
CA LYS A 282 27.09 0.71 -4.38
C LYS A 282 27.26 -0.80 -4.25
N GLU A 283 26.88 -1.37 -3.10
CA GLU A 283 27.04 -2.80 -2.81
C GLU A 283 25.71 -3.42 -2.34
N GLY A 284 25.64 -4.76 -2.41
CA GLY A 284 24.50 -5.55 -1.96
C GLY A 284 23.17 -5.15 -2.63
N SER A 285 22.11 -5.05 -1.82
CA SER A 285 20.75 -4.75 -2.32
C SER A 285 20.58 -3.33 -2.87
N GLY A 286 21.54 -2.41 -2.64
CA GLY A 286 21.54 -1.09 -3.29
C GLY A 286 21.91 -1.20 -4.77
N ALA A 287 23.00 -1.91 -5.07
CA ALA A 287 23.46 -2.17 -6.43
C ALA A 287 22.41 -2.91 -7.27
N GLY A 288 21.78 -3.94 -6.70
CA GLY A 288 20.71 -4.68 -7.38
C GLY A 288 19.51 -3.80 -7.78
N ARG A 289 19.16 -2.80 -6.96
CA ARG A 289 18.11 -1.82 -7.31
C ARG A 289 18.53 -0.89 -8.43
N LEU A 290 19.80 -0.47 -8.49
CA LEU A 290 20.27 0.37 -9.59
C LEU A 290 20.17 -0.35 -10.94
N VAL A 291 20.55 -1.63 -10.99
CA VAL A 291 20.35 -2.48 -12.19
C VAL A 291 18.86 -2.60 -12.51
N GLN A 292 18.04 -2.91 -11.50
CA GLN A 292 16.59 -3.04 -11.65
C GLN A 292 15.94 -1.76 -12.18
N TYR A 293 16.34 -0.59 -11.68
CA TYR A 293 15.79 0.70 -12.10
C TYR A 293 16.27 1.06 -13.51
N GLY A 294 17.53 0.78 -13.84
CA GLY A 294 18.06 0.95 -15.19
C GLY A 294 17.25 0.14 -16.22
N ASN A 295 17.00 -1.14 -15.94
CA ASN A 295 16.20 -2.00 -16.83
C ASN A 295 14.72 -1.60 -16.86
N SER A 296 14.15 -1.15 -15.74
CA SER A 296 12.78 -0.61 -15.70
C SER A 296 12.65 0.70 -16.50
N LEU A 297 13.66 1.56 -16.48
CA LEU A 297 13.68 2.78 -17.27
C LEU A 297 13.84 2.48 -18.76
N ARG A 298 14.69 1.52 -19.14
CA ARG A 298 14.77 1.01 -20.53
C ARG A 298 13.41 0.51 -20.99
N MET A 299 12.72 -0.29 -20.18
CA MET A 299 11.34 -0.71 -20.48
C MET A 299 10.39 0.48 -20.66
N SER A 300 10.51 1.51 -19.83
CA SER A 300 9.71 2.74 -19.94
C SER A 300 9.99 3.51 -21.24
N LEU A 301 11.25 3.53 -21.71
CA LEU A 301 11.62 4.17 -22.98
C LEU A 301 11.02 3.45 -24.20
N HIS A 302 10.83 2.13 -24.13
CA HIS A 302 10.13 1.36 -25.17
C HIS A 302 8.60 1.54 -25.12
N HIS A 303 8.04 1.94 -23.98
CA HIS A 303 6.60 2.12 -23.77
C HIS A 303 6.27 3.46 -23.09
N PRO A 304 6.65 4.62 -23.69
CA PRO A 304 6.73 5.90 -22.96
C PRO A 304 5.38 6.48 -22.53
N LEU A 305 4.34 6.32 -23.35
CA LEU A 305 3.05 6.98 -23.11
C LEU A 305 2.19 6.25 -22.06
N LEU A 306 1.98 4.96 -22.27
CA LEU A 306 1.05 4.15 -21.46
C LEU A 306 1.75 3.03 -20.67
N GLY A 307 3.06 2.85 -20.81
CA GLY A 307 3.77 1.75 -20.16
C GLY A 307 3.34 0.38 -20.68
N VAL A 308 3.73 -0.66 -19.94
CA VAL A 308 3.42 -2.07 -20.27
C VAL A 308 2.09 -2.58 -19.71
N GLY A 309 1.31 -1.70 -19.08
CA GLY A 309 0.09 -2.03 -18.35
C GLY A 309 0.34 -2.15 -16.84
N PRO A 310 -0.61 -1.74 -15.98
CA PRO A 310 -0.53 -1.93 -14.53
C PRO A 310 -0.27 -3.40 -14.15
N GLY A 311 0.55 -3.66 -13.14
CA GLY A 311 0.89 -5.00 -12.65
C GLY A 311 1.68 -5.88 -13.63
N ASN A 312 2.09 -5.38 -14.80
CA ASN A 312 2.75 -6.17 -15.84
C ASN A 312 4.27 -6.02 -15.86
N TRP A 313 4.86 -5.27 -14.91
CA TRP A 313 6.31 -5.15 -14.82
C TRP A 313 6.99 -6.54 -14.77
N SER A 314 6.56 -7.43 -13.88
CA SER A 314 7.12 -8.78 -13.74
C SER A 314 6.95 -9.67 -14.97
N VAL A 315 5.92 -9.38 -15.79
CA VAL A 315 5.64 -10.12 -17.02
C VAL A 315 6.63 -9.74 -18.13
N VAL A 316 6.96 -8.45 -18.22
CA VAL A 316 7.72 -7.87 -19.33
C VAL A 316 9.20 -7.66 -19.00
N TYR A 317 9.54 -7.38 -17.74
CA TYR A 317 10.90 -7.12 -17.26
C TYR A 317 11.95 -8.15 -17.71
N PRO A 318 11.67 -9.48 -17.74
CA PRO A 318 12.65 -10.46 -18.20
C PRO A 318 13.18 -10.24 -19.64
N LYS A 319 12.48 -9.46 -20.49
CA LYS A 319 12.97 -9.07 -21.82
C LYS A 319 14.11 -8.05 -21.78
N PHE A 320 14.20 -7.28 -20.70
CA PHE A 320 15.15 -6.18 -20.51
C PHE A 320 16.29 -6.53 -19.57
N ALA A 321 16.21 -7.69 -18.91
CA ALA A 321 17.16 -8.16 -17.93
C ALA A 321 18.15 -9.17 -18.54
N ALA A 322 19.41 -9.11 -18.11
CA ALA A 322 20.39 -10.14 -18.40
C ALA A 322 20.04 -11.43 -17.62
N ARG A 323 20.61 -12.58 -18.02
CA ARG A 323 20.30 -13.88 -17.38
C ARG A 323 20.73 -13.93 -15.91
N ASP A 324 21.76 -13.19 -15.55
CA ASP A 324 22.33 -13.05 -14.21
C ASP A 324 21.79 -11.82 -13.44
N ASP A 325 20.72 -11.18 -13.95
CA ASP A 325 20.11 -10.03 -13.28
C ASP A 325 19.61 -10.41 -11.87
N PRO A 326 19.95 -9.62 -10.83
CA PRO A 326 19.61 -9.94 -9.44
C PRO A 326 18.11 -9.92 -9.14
N SER A 327 17.28 -9.41 -10.07
CA SER A 327 15.82 -9.40 -9.97
C SER A 327 15.18 -10.65 -10.56
N LEU A 328 15.93 -11.52 -11.23
CA LEU A 328 15.45 -12.79 -11.76
C LEU A 328 15.74 -13.93 -10.77
N ALA A 329 14.80 -14.86 -10.66
CA ALA A 329 14.97 -16.13 -9.98
C ALA A 329 15.56 -17.17 -10.95
N ASP A 330 16.01 -18.31 -10.42
CA ASP A 330 16.62 -19.39 -11.21
C ASP A 330 15.71 -19.94 -12.32
N ASP A 331 14.40 -19.80 -12.15
CA ASP A 331 13.39 -20.18 -13.14
C ASP A 331 13.17 -19.13 -14.24
N GLY A 332 13.95 -18.04 -14.25
CA GLY A 332 13.86 -16.94 -15.21
C GLY A 332 12.66 -16.00 -15.00
N THR A 333 11.87 -16.21 -13.95
CA THR A 333 10.82 -15.27 -13.55
C THR A 333 11.36 -14.22 -12.59
N THR A 334 10.66 -13.10 -12.41
CA THR A 334 11.09 -12.07 -11.46
C THR A 334 10.86 -12.51 -10.02
N SER A 335 11.82 -12.24 -9.13
CA SER A 335 11.74 -12.56 -7.70
C SER A 335 10.70 -11.72 -6.94
N ASN A 336 10.33 -10.56 -7.49
CA ASN A 336 9.27 -9.69 -6.98
C ASN A 336 8.27 -9.35 -8.10
N PRO A 337 6.99 -9.09 -7.75
CA PRO A 337 5.97 -8.72 -8.74
C PRO A 337 6.14 -7.32 -9.34
N TRP A 338 6.94 -6.46 -8.71
CA TRP A 338 7.18 -5.05 -9.08
C TRP A 338 8.65 -4.67 -8.83
N PRO A 339 9.15 -3.56 -9.42
CA PRO A 339 10.44 -3.01 -9.04
C PRO A 339 10.36 -2.47 -7.61
N SER A 340 11.50 -2.34 -6.94
CA SER A 340 11.60 -1.85 -5.56
C SER A 340 11.30 -0.34 -5.43
N SER A 341 10.35 0.20 -6.18
CA SER A 341 9.90 1.60 -6.12
C SER A 341 8.53 1.76 -6.77
N ASP A 342 7.61 2.43 -6.07
CA ASP A 342 6.36 2.93 -6.64
C ASP A 342 6.61 3.78 -7.88
N TRP A 343 7.59 4.67 -7.84
CA TRP A 343 7.89 5.61 -8.93
C TRP A 343 8.34 4.88 -10.20
N MET A 344 9.25 3.92 -10.06
CA MET A 344 9.68 3.07 -11.17
C MET A 344 8.54 2.20 -11.69
N THR A 345 7.64 1.77 -10.81
CA THR A 345 6.45 1.02 -11.22
C THR A 345 5.50 1.90 -12.02
N PHE A 346 5.15 3.09 -11.52
CA PHE A 346 4.19 3.96 -12.20
C PHE A 346 4.69 4.42 -13.57
N ILE A 347 5.97 4.77 -13.69
CA ILE A 347 6.52 5.19 -15.00
C ILE A 347 6.61 4.02 -15.99
N SER A 348 6.97 2.81 -15.54
CA SER A 348 7.17 1.67 -16.43
C SER A 348 5.88 0.94 -16.80
N GLU A 349 4.92 0.89 -15.88
CA GLU A 349 3.65 0.19 -16.09
C GLU A 349 2.56 1.10 -16.65
N ARG A 350 2.53 2.39 -16.29
CA ARG A 350 1.46 3.33 -16.70
C ARG A 350 1.97 4.48 -17.57
N GLY A 351 3.27 4.52 -17.86
CA GLY A 351 3.90 5.52 -18.69
C GLY A 351 4.14 6.86 -18.00
N VAL A 352 4.85 7.75 -18.72
CA VAL A 352 5.24 9.07 -18.24
C VAL A 352 4.03 9.95 -17.95
N ALA A 353 2.96 9.84 -18.75
CA ALA A 353 1.74 10.62 -18.54
C ALA A 353 1.13 10.36 -17.16
N SER A 354 0.95 9.09 -16.79
CA SER A 354 0.42 8.71 -15.47
C SER A 354 1.36 9.13 -14.34
N PHE A 355 2.68 8.96 -14.52
CA PHE A 355 3.67 9.36 -13.53
C PHE A 355 3.62 10.87 -13.23
N VAL A 356 3.59 11.71 -14.29
CA VAL A 356 3.50 13.16 -14.17
C VAL A 356 2.20 13.59 -13.49
N LEU A 357 1.06 12.98 -13.84
CA LEU A 357 -0.23 13.31 -13.24
C LEU A 357 -0.27 13.03 -11.73
N LEU A 358 0.28 11.89 -11.30
CA LEU A 358 0.40 11.57 -9.89
C LEU A 358 1.35 12.55 -9.18
N GLY A 359 2.51 12.84 -9.78
CA GLY A 359 3.47 13.81 -9.25
C GLY A 359 2.84 15.19 -9.07
N LEU A 360 2.10 15.68 -10.07
CA LEU A 360 1.36 16.95 -9.99
C LEU A 360 0.27 16.91 -8.92
N ALA A 361 -0.42 15.78 -8.73
CA ALA A 361 -1.41 15.63 -7.66
C ALA A 361 -0.76 15.73 -6.27
N MET A 362 0.39 15.08 -6.08
CA MET A 362 1.16 15.17 -4.83
C MET A 362 1.69 16.58 -4.60
N LEU A 363 2.22 17.25 -5.62
CA LEU A 363 2.66 18.65 -5.53
C LEU A 363 1.50 19.60 -5.20
N ALA A 364 0.32 19.38 -5.78
CA ALA A 364 -0.87 20.15 -5.44
C ALA A 364 -1.29 19.95 -3.98
N LEU A 365 -1.22 18.71 -3.46
CA LEU A 365 -1.44 18.43 -2.04
C LEU A 365 -0.41 19.12 -1.13
N VAL A 366 0.87 19.12 -1.52
CA VAL A 366 1.93 19.87 -0.81
C VAL A 366 1.61 21.37 -0.78
N ALA A 367 1.26 21.95 -1.93
CA ALA A 367 0.91 23.37 -2.03
C ALA A 367 -0.31 23.73 -1.15
N ASP A 368 -1.35 22.89 -1.16
CA ASP A 368 -2.53 23.06 -0.33
C ASP A 368 -2.20 22.99 1.17
N ALA A 369 -1.34 22.05 1.58
CA ALA A 369 -0.90 21.91 2.96
C ALA A 369 0.01 23.07 3.40
N LEU A 370 0.96 23.51 2.57
CA LEU A 370 1.80 24.69 2.85
C LEU A 370 0.96 25.96 3.02
N ARG A 371 -0.08 26.14 2.19
CA ARG A 371 -1.05 27.22 2.37
C ARG A 371 -1.76 27.11 3.72
N ALA A 372 -2.26 25.93 4.07
CA ALA A 372 -2.94 25.70 5.35
C ALA A 372 -2.04 25.91 6.57
N VAL A 373 -0.74 25.63 6.49
CA VAL A 373 0.23 25.97 7.55
C VAL A 373 0.34 27.49 7.74
N ARG A 374 0.36 28.25 6.64
CA ARG A 374 0.52 29.72 6.67
C ARG A 374 -0.76 30.44 7.10
N GLU A 375 -1.90 30.01 6.57
CA GLU A 375 -3.21 30.68 6.72
C GLU A 375 -4.07 30.08 7.83
N GLY A 376 -3.65 28.96 8.43
CA GLY A 376 -4.40 28.25 9.47
C GLY A 376 -4.75 29.15 10.66
N ARG A 377 -6.03 29.14 11.04
CA ARG A 377 -6.59 29.98 12.10
C ARG A 377 -6.24 29.45 13.49
N THR A 378 -6.26 28.12 13.65
CA THR A 378 -5.95 27.46 14.93
C THR A 378 -4.61 26.71 14.88
N PRO A 379 -3.96 26.47 16.02
CA PRO A 379 -2.78 25.60 16.09
C PRO A 379 -3.07 24.18 15.58
N GLU A 380 -4.28 23.66 15.81
CA GLU A 380 -4.70 22.32 15.36
C GLU A 380 -4.80 22.25 13.82
N ASP A 381 -5.31 23.29 13.16
CA ASP A 381 -5.35 23.36 11.69
C ASP A 381 -3.92 23.30 11.11
N ARG A 382 -2.99 24.05 11.70
CA ARG A 382 -1.60 24.10 11.25
C ARG A 382 -0.89 22.77 11.49
N LEU A 383 -1.10 22.15 12.66
CA LEU A 383 -0.55 20.83 12.95
C LEU A 383 -1.10 19.74 12.03
N THR A 384 -2.39 19.81 11.69
CA THR A 384 -3.03 18.91 10.71
C THR A 384 -2.37 19.04 9.34
N ALA A 385 -2.12 20.28 8.90
CA ALA A 385 -1.41 20.55 7.66
C ALA A 385 0.06 20.09 7.70
N CYS A 386 0.76 20.26 8.82
CA CYS A 386 2.09 19.69 9.02
C CYS A 386 2.05 18.16 8.93
N ALA A 387 1.12 17.49 9.61
CA ALA A 387 0.98 16.04 9.54
C ALA A 387 0.79 15.54 8.10
N MET A 388 0.01 16.27 7.30
CA MET A 388 -0.15 15.98 5.87
C MET A 388 1.16 16.10 5.08
N LEU A 389 1.95 17.16 5.32
CA LEU A 389 3.28 17.33 4.70
C LEU A 389 4.24 16.21 5.11
N GLY A 390 4.23 15.81 6.39
CA GLY A 390 4.99 14.68 6.88
C GLY A 390 4.60 13.38 6.19
N THR A 391 3.30 13.11 6.05
CA THR A 391 2.80 11.92 5.34
C THR A 391 3.24 11.93 3.87
N LEU A 392 3.16 13.06 3.17
CA LEU A 392 3.62 13.19 1.78
C LEU A 392 5.13 12.95 1.64
N ALA A 393 5.94 13.58 2.51
CA ALA A 393 7.38 13.39 2.51
C ALA A 393 7.77 11.92 2.75
N ILE A 394 7.12 11.28 3.72
CA ILE A 394 7.32 9.87 4.02
C ILE A 394 6.97 9.01 2.80
N LEU A 395 5.81 9.24 2.17
CA LEU A 395 5.39 8.48 0.97
C LEU A 395 6.37 8.62 -0.18
N VAL A 396 6.89 9.82 -0.44
CA VAL A 396 7.91 10.06 -1.47
C VAL A 396 9.17 9.23 -1.18
N VAL A 397 9.65 9.25 0.06
CA VAL A 397 10.86 8.52 0.44
C VAL A 397 10.64 7.02 0.40
N VAL A 398 9.63 6.47 1.07
CA VAL A 398 9.40 5.01 1.06
C VAL A 398 9.07 4.49 -0.34
N GLY A 399 8.29 5.23 -1.14
CA GLY A 399 7.97 4.87 -2.53
C GLY A 399 9.17 4.91 -3.48
N THR A 400 10.28 5.56 -3.08
CA THR A 400 11.54 5.54 -3.85
C THR A 400 12.30 4.22 -3.68
N PHE A 401 12.08 3.51 -2.58
CA PHE A 401 12.89 2.34 -2.19
C PHE A 401 12.09 1.05 -2.00
N ASP A 402 10.75 1.11 -2.05
CA ASP A 402 9.89 -0.06 -2.05
C ASP A 402 8.52 0.26 -2.68
N ALA A 403 7.69 -0.78 -2.82
CA ALA A 403 6.29 -0.64 -3.14
C ALA A 403 5.47 -0.23 -1.92
N VAL A 404 4.61 0.76 -2.09
CA VAL A 404 3.80 1.34 -1.03
C VAL A 404 2.37 1.53 -1.51
N LEU A 405 2.15 2.42 -2.47
CA LEU A 405 0.83 2.71 -3.05
C LEU A 405 0.29 1.57 -3.94
N LEU A 406 1.15 0.61 -4.29
CA LEU A 406 0.77 -0.64 -4.95
C LEU A 406 0.23 -1.68 -3.97
N LEU A 407 0.52 -1.53 -2.68
CA LEU A 407 0.13 -2.46 -1.63
C LEU A 407 -1.18 -2.02 -0.96
N PRO A 408 -2.08 -2.94 -0.61
CA PRO A 408 -3.40 -2.59 -0.10
C PRO A 408 -3.38 -1.85 1.24
N VAL A 409 -2.50 -2.25 2.17
CA VAL A 409 -2.44 -1.63 3.52
C VAL A 409 -1.91 -0.20 3.46
N PRO A 410 -0.73 0.06 2.86
CA PRO A 410 -0.25 1.43 2.76
C PRO A 410 -1.13 2.28 1.83
N ALA A 411 -1.70 1.73 0.75
CA ALA A 411 -2.65 2.46 -0.08
C ALA A 411 -3.89 2.91 0.72
N LEU A 412 -4.52 2.01 1.49
CA LEU A 412 -5.65 2.37 2.36
C LEU A 412 -5.25 3.47 3.34
N ALA A 413 -4.17 3.25 4.11
CA ALA A 413 -3.76 4.16 5.16
C ALA A 413 -3.34 5.54 4.60
N ALA A 414 -2.50 5.56 3.57
CA ALA A 414 -1.98 6.77 2.96
C ALA A 414 -3.09 7.61 2.33
N TRP A 415 -3.92 7.01 1.47
CA TRP A 415 -4.98 7.75 0.79
C TRP A 415 -6.06 8.22 1.75
N THR A 416 -6.43 7.42 2.75
CA THR A 416 -7.37 7.83 3.81
C THR A 416 -6.78 8.98 4.64
N LEU A 417 -5.50 8.92 5.02
CA LEU A 417 -4.83 10.01 5.75
C LEU A 417 -4.77 11.29 4.91
N LEU A 418 -4.32 11.22 3.66
CA LEU A 418 -4.25 12.38 2.77
C LEU A 418 -5.64 12.98 2.53
N GLY A 419 -6.67 12.16 2.38
CA GLY A 419 -8.06 12.61 2.25
C GLY A 419 -8.55 13.31 3.52
N ALA A 420 -8.33 12.69 4.68
CA ALA A 420 -8.74 13.21 5.98
C ALA A 420 -8.05 14.52 6.36
N LEU A 421 -6.74 14.62 6.11
CA LEU A 421 -5.91 15.78 6.47
C LEU A 421 -5.95 16.90 5.42
N SER A 422 -6.47 16.63 4.21
CA SER A 422 -6.49 17.63 3.15
C SER A 422 -7.36 18.85 3.53
N PRO A 423 -6.80 20.07 3.46
CA PRO A 423 -7.57 21.26 3.77
C PRO A 423 -8.65 21.51 2.70
N PRO A 424 -9.71 22.29 3.01
CA PRO A 424 -10.65 22.75 2.01
C PRO A 424 -9.92 23.51 0.89
N THR A 425 -10.13 23.10 -0.36
CA THR A 425 -9.51 23.73 -1.53
C THR A 425 -10.54 24.53 -2.32
N ARG A 426 -10.06 25.48 -3.12
CA ARG A 426 -10.91 26.23 -4.05
C ARG A 426 -11.48 25.27 -5.10
N GLU A 427 -12.80 25.13 -5.12
CA GLU A 427 -13.51 24.35 -6.13
C GLU A 427 -13.26 25.00 -7.51
N ARG A 428 -12.70 24.24 -8.46
CA ARG A 428 -12.46 24.72 -9.84
C ARG A 428 -13.64 24.45 -10.75
N LYS A 429 -14.29 23.30 -10.55
CA LYS A 429 -15.47 22.89 -11.30
C LYS A 429 -16.47 22.29 -10.33
N VAL A 430 -17.72 22.72 -10.43
CA VAL A 430 -18.81 22.17 -9.63
C VAL A 430 -19.71 21.36 -10.56
N VAL A 431 -19.89 20.09 -10.25
CA VAL A 431 -20.80 19.21 -10.99
C VAL A 431 -22.03 18.99 -10.14
N ALA A 432 -23.19 19.42 -10.64
CA ALA A 432 -24.47 19.09 -10.01
C ALA A 432 -24.74 17.59 -10.16
N LEU A 433 -25.02 16.94 -9.02
CA LEU A 433 -25.34 15.53 -8.93
C LEU A 433 -26.84 15.39 -8.66
N GLY A 434 -27.62 15.52 -9.73
CA GLY A 434 -29.05 15.17 -9.72
C GLY A 434 -29.27 13.72 -9.28
N VAL A 435 -30.52 13.36 -8.96
CA VAL A 435 -30.86 12.00 -8.47
C VAL A 435 -30.34 10.92 -9.43
N GLY A 436 -30.60 11.04 -10.73
CA GLY A 436 -30.14 10.07 -11.73
C GLY A 436 -28.61 9.89 -11.77
N ARG A 437 -27.84 10.99 -11.73
CA ARG A 437 -26.36 10.92 -11.71
C ARG A 437 -25.82 10.29 -10.43
N ARG A 438 -26.48 10.53 -9.28
CA ARG A 438 -26.12 9.85 -8.01
C ARG A 438 -26.38 8.36 -8.09
N VAL A 439 -27.56 7.96 -8.57
CA VAL A 439 -27.91 6.54 -8.76
C VAL A 439 -26.93 5.85 -9.71
N LEU A 440 -26.59 6.49 -10.84
CA LEU A 440 -25.60 5.96 -11.79
C LEU A 440 -24.22 5.82 -11.14
N ALA A 441 -23.75 6.83 -10.41
CA ALA A 441 -22.47 6.77 -9.71
C ALA A 441 -22.45 5.65 -8.66
N MET A 442 -23.54 5.49 -7.90
CA MET A 442 -23.69 4.40 -6.93
C MET A 442 -23.69 3.04 -7.62
N GLY A 443 -24.42 2.89 -8.73
CA GLY A 443 -24.43 1.67 -9.53
C GLY A 443 -23.04 1.32 -10.06
N ALA A 444 -22.30 2.31 -10.57
CA ALA A 444 -20.92 2.12 -11.04
C ALA A 444 -19.97 1.70 -9.90
N VAL A 445 -20.05 2.35 -8.74
CA VAL A 445 -19.25 1.99 -7.55
C VAL A 445 -19.61 0.59 -7.06
N ALA A 446 -20.90 0.24 -7.02
CA ALA A 446 -21.36 -1.08 -6.62
C ALA A 446 -20.86 -2.17 -7.57
N ALA A 447 -20.96 -1.95 -8.89
CA ALA A 447 -20.51 -2.90 -9.90
C ALA A 447 -18.99 -3.09 -9.88
N LEU A 448 -18.21 -2.00 -9.90
CA LEU A 448 -16.75 -2.07 -9.86
C LEU A 448 -16.23 -2.63 -8.53
N GLY A 449 -16.85 -2.24 -7.42
CA GLY A 449 -16.56 -2.75 -6.09
C GLY A 449 -16.86 -4.25 -5.99
N ALA A 450 -18.03 -4.70 -6.43
CA ALA A 450 -18.40 -6.11 -6.46
C ALA A 450 -17.44 -6.93 -7.32
N LEU A 451 -17.05 -6.43 -8.50
CA LEU A 451 -16.08 -7.11 -9.36
C LEU A 451 -14.73 -7.31 -8.66
N ALA A 452 -14.20 -6.26 -8.01
CA ALA A 452 -12.93 -6.34 -7.28
C ALA A 452 -13.01 -7.28 -6.06
N ILE A 453 -14.11 -7.20 -5.29
CA ILE A 453 -14.36 -8.05 -4.11
C ILE A 453 -14.49 -9.51 -4.52
N VAL A 454 -15.33 -9.82 -5.51
CA VAL A 454 -15.56 -11.20 -6.01
C VAL A 454 -14.26 -11.78 -6.53
N ARG A 455 -13.46 -11.01 -7.26
CA ARG A 455 -12.15 -11.43 -7.76
C ARG A 455 -11.20 -11.79 -6.61
N SER A 456 -11.01 -10.91 -5.62
CA SER A 456 -10.11 -11.21 -4.49
C SER A 456 -10.61 -12.41 -3.68
N ALA A 457 -11.93 -12.53 -3.48
CA ALA A 457 -12.54 -13.69 -2.81
C ALA A 457 -12.37 -14.99 -3.61
N SER A 458 -12.52 -14.96 -4.93
CA SER A 458 -12.33 -16.14 -5.79
C SER A 458 -10.87 -16.58 -5.80
N GLN A 459 -9.93 -15.63 -5.79
CA GLN A 459 -8.50 -15.92 -5.67
C GLN A 459 -8.17 -16.59 -4.32
N LEU A 460 -8.72 -16.10 -3.19
CA LEU A 460 -8.55 -16.78 -1.89
C LEU A 460 -9.12 -18.20 -1.89
N SER A 461 -10.28 -18.40 -2.51
CA SER A 461 -10.88 -19.72 -2.66
C SER A 461 -9.99 -20.65 -3.50
N ALA A 462 -9.43 -20.16 -4.60
CA ALA A 462 -8.48 -20.91 -5.42
C ALA A 462 -7.19 -21.28 -4.65
N MET A 463 -6.67 -20.36 -3.83
CA MET A 463 -5.49 -20.60 -3.00
C MET A 463 -5.74 -21.69 -1.96
N SER A 464 -6.94 -21.69 -1.36
CA SER A 464 -7.37 -22.72 -0.41
C SER A 464 -7.37 -24.10 -1.07
N ILE A 465 -8.00 -24.22 -2.25
CA ILE A 465 -8.06 -25.48 -2.99
C ILE A 465 -6.65 -25.94 -3.39
N PHE A 466 -5.84 -25.05 -3.96
CA PHE A 466 -4.49 -25.37 -4.39
C PHE A 466 -3.58 -25.86 -3.24
N SER A 467 -3.79 -25.32 -2.04
CA SER A 467 -2.99 -25.65 -0.86
C SER A 467 -3.44 -26.93 -0.16
N THR A 468 -4.69 -27.36 -0.34
CA THR A 468 -5.29 -28.50 0.37
C THR A 468 -5.29 -29.80 -0.42
N THR A 469 -5.05 -29.77 -1.74
CA THR A 469 -5.09 -30.97 -2.57
C THR A 469 -4.08 -30.95 -3.71
N SER A 470 -3.66 -32.15 -4.12
CA SER A 470 -2.87 -32.40 -5.34
C SER A 470 -3.71 -33.03 -6.46
N ARG A 471 -5.01 -33.26 -6.23
CA ARG A 471 -5.89 -33.89 -7.22
C ARG A 471 -6.14 -32.95 -8.38
N VAL A 472 -5.82 -33.41 -9.59
CA VAL A 472 -5.97 -32.65 -10.84
C VAL A 472 -7.41 -32.12 -11.02
N ALA A 473 -8.43 -32.92 -10.70
CA ALA A 473 -9.84 -32.49 -10.81
C ALA A 473 -10.20 -31.30 -9.90
N ALA A 474 -9.59 -31.22 -8.70
CA ALA A 474 -9.81 -30.09 -7.81
C ALA A 474 -8.98 -28.87 -8.24
N LEU A 475 -7.77 -29.08 -8.77
CA LEU A 475 -6.96 -28.00 -9.36
C LEU A 475 -7.63 -27.37 -10.58
N GLU A 476 -8.39 -28.14 -11.38
CA GLU A 476 -9.24 -27.61 -12.45
C GLU A 476 -10.24 -26.59 -11.90
N GLN A 477 -10.94 -26.94 -10.81
CA GLN A 477 -11.85 -26.00 -10.15
C GLN A 477 -11.14 -24.80 -9.51
N ALA A 478 -9.86 -24.92 -9.14
CA ALA A 478 -9.07 -23.79 -8.70
C ALA A 478 -8.75 -22.85 -9.87
N SER A 479 -8.46 -23.41 -11.06
CA SER A 479 -8.18 -22.63 -12.27
C SER A 479 -9.39 -21.86 -12.80
N THR A 480 -10.61 -22.38 -12.60
CA THR A 480 -11.83 -21.63 -12.96
C THR A 480 -12.12 -20.48 -12.00
N ARG A 481 -11.66 -20.57 -10.74
CA ARG A 481 -11.82 -19.52 -9.72
C ARG A 481 -10.74 -18.45 -9.79
N ASP A 482 -9.52 -18.83 -10.20
CA ASP A 482 -8.41 -17.92 -10.47
C ASP A 482 -7.74 -18.25 -11.81
N PRO A 483 -8.38 -17.90 -12.94
CA PRO A 483 -7.84 -18.14 -14.28
C PRO A 483 -6.60 -17.29 -14.59
N GLY A 484 -6.29 -16.30 -13.74
CA GLY A 484 -5.07 -15.49 -13.85
C GLY A 484 -3.85 -16.13 -13.19
N SER A 485 -3.99 -17.31 -12.59
CA SER A 485 -2.93 -17.95 -11.82
C SER A 485 -1.97 -18.76 -12.69
N TYR A 486 -0.81 -18.16 -12.99
CA TYR A 486 0.30 -18.86 -13.64
C TYR A 486 0.64 -20.18 -12.93
N ARG A 487 0.71 -20.14 -11.58
CA ARG A 487 1.10 -21.29 -10.76
C ARG A 487 0.11 -22.45 -10.83
N ILE A 488 -1.20 -22.17 -10.86
CA ILE A 488 -2.22 -23.22 -10.98
C ILE A 488 -2.12 -23.89 -12.36
N HIS A 489 -2.00 -23.09 -13.42
CA HIS A 489 -1.90 -23.61 -14.79
C HIS A 489 -0.65 -24.46 -15.03
N VAL A 490 0.50 -24.03 -14.53
CA VAL A 490 1.74 -24.83 -14.59
C VAL A 490 1.57 -26.18 -13.88
N ARG A 491 1.03 -26.18 -12.65
CA ARG A 491 0.85 -27.43 -11.88
C ARG A 491 -0.17 -28.37 -12.53
N LEU A 492 -1.21 -27.83 -13.16
CA LEU A 492 -2.18 -28.60 -13.94
C LEU A 492 -1.53 -29.21 -15.19
N ALA A 493 -0.74 -28.44 -15.93
CA ALA A 493 -0.03 -28.93 -17.10
C ALA A 493 0.92 -30.09 -16.75
N GLU A 494 1.72 -29.94 -15.69
CA GLU A 494 2.58 -31.01 -15.15
C GLU A 494 1.77 -32.23 -14.69
N GLY A 495 0.64 -31.99 -14.02
CA GLY A 495 -0.26 -33.05 -13.56
C GLY A 495 -0.86 -33.87 -14.71
N TYR A 496 -1.21 -33.23 -15.83
CA TYR A 496 -1.72 -33.91 -17.02
C TYR A 496 -0.63 -34.60 -17.83
N LEU A 497 0.57 -34.01 -17.92
CA LEU A 497 1.74 -34.66 -18.52
C LEU A 497 2.06 -35.98 -17.83
N ARG A 498 2.11 -35.99 -16.49
CA ARG A 498 2.35 -37.23 -15.71
C ARG A 498 1.28 -38.30 -15.93
N ARG A 499 0.09 -37.93 -16.40
CA ARG A 499 -1.02 -38.84 -16.71
C ARG A 499 -1.09 -39.20 -18.20
N GLY A 500 -0.10 -38.82 -19.00
CA GLY A 500 -0.06 -39.06 -20.45
C GLY A 500 -1.05 -38.22 -21.27
N SER A 501 -1.68 -37.21 -20.68
CA SER A 501 -2.71 -36.40 -21.36
C SER A 501 -2.13 -35.13 -21.97
N CYS A 502 -1.42 -35.26 -23.11
CA CYS A 502 -0.81 -34.13 -23.80
C CYS A 502 -1.84 -33.05 -24.21
N LYS A 503 -3.04 -33.43 -24.65
CA LYS A 503 -4.10 -32.49 -25.06
C LYS A 503 -4.46 -31.50 -23.94
N ARG A 504 -4.64 -31.98 -22.70
CA ARG A 504 -4.98 -31.13 -21.55
C ARG A 504 -3.76 -30.40 -21.01
N ALA A 505 -2.59 -31.04 -21.02
CA ALA A 505 -1.34 -30.39 -20.65
C ALA A 505 -1.04 -29.15 -21.52
N VAL A 506 -1.19 -29.28 -22.84
CA VAL A 506 -1.01 -28.19 -23.80
C VAL A 506 -1.98 -27.03 -23.52
N ALA A 507 -3.24 -27.30 -23.16
CA ALA A 507 -4.21 -26.26 -22.87
C ALA A 507 -3.76 -25.38 -21.68
N HIS A 508 -3.36 -25.99 -20.56
CA HIS A 508 -2.90 -25.23 -19.40
C HIS A 508 -1.50 -24.66 -19.57
N ALA A 509 -0.59 -25.34 -20.26
CA ALA A 509 0.73 -24.79 -20.58
C ALA A 509 0.60 -23.57 -21.52
N GLY A 510 -0.34 -23.61 -22.46
CA GLY A 510 -0.71 -22.48 -23.31
C GLY A 510 -1.27 -21.31 -22.51
N ALA A 511 -2.19 -21.56 -21.56
CA ALA A 511 -2.72 -20.55 -20.66
C ALA A 511 -1.60 -19.92 -19.79
N ALA A 512 -0.72 -20.74 -19.20
CA ALA A 512 0.43 -20.25 -18.44
C ALA A 512 1.38 -19.41 -19.29
N ARG A 513 1.63 -19.81 -20.56
CA ARG A 513 2.43 -19.04 -21.52
C ARG A 513 1.77 -17.72 -21.88
N ALA A 514 0.45 -17.66 -22.01
CA ALA A 514 -0.26 -16.41 -22.28
C ALA A 514 -0.12 -15.42 -21.10
N LEU A 515 -0.17 -15.93 -19.86
CA LEU A 515 -0.02 -15.12 -18.64
C LEU A 515 1.42 -14.62 -18.43
N MET A 516 2.43 -15.46 -18.74
CA MET A 516 3.86 -15.18 -18.57
C MET A 516 4.66 -15.65 -19.79
N PRO A 517 4.65 -14.90 -20.92
CA PRO A 517 5.25 -15.37 -22.18
C PRO A 517 6.75 -15.58 -22.16
N ASN A 518 7.44 -14.90 -21.24
CA ASN A 518 8.89 -14.96 -21.08
C ASN A 518 9.34 -16.03 -20.06
N ALA A 519 8.40 -16.67 -19.34
CA ALA A 519 8.75 -17.75 -18.44
C ALA A 519 9.18 -18.99 -19.26
N PRO A 520 10.28 -19.67 -18.89
CA PRO A 520 10.78 -20.83 -19.61
C PRO A 520 9.94 -22.09 -19.37
N GLN A 521 9.33 -22.23 -18.19
CA GLN A 521 8.63 -23.46 -17.79
C GLN A 521 7.44 -23.82 -18.71
N PRO A 522 6.52 -22.91 -19.08
CA PRO A 522 5.45 -23.24 -20.01
C PRO A 522 5.97 -23.70 -21.38
N ARG A 523 7.09 -23.15 -21.85
CA ARG A 523 7.71 -23.56 -23.13
C ARG A 523 8.25 -24.98 -23.05
N ARG A 524 8.90 -25.35 -21.95
CA ARG A 524 9.36 -26.73 -21.71
C ARG A 524 8.20 -27.71 -21.68
N LEU A 525 7.10 -27.36 -20.99
CA LEU A 525 5.90 -28.20 -20.89
C LEU A 525 5.20 -28.41 -22.26
N LEU A 526 5.19 -27.38 -23.11
CA LEU A 526 4.67 -27.49 -24.48
C LEU A 526 5.58 -28.37 -25.35
N ALA A 527 6.90 -28.19 -25.26
CA ALA A 527 7.87 -28.99 -26.00
C ALA A 527 7.79 -30.48 -25.64
N SER A 528 7.53 -30.82 -24.35
CA SER A 528 7.29 -32.20 -23.92
C SER A 528 6.07 -32.85 -24.58
N CYS A 529 5.15 -32.07 -25.14
CA CYS A 529 4.01 -32.55 -25.93
C CYS A 529 4.22 -32.42 -27.45
N GLY A 530 5.43 -32.08 -27.92
CA GLY A 530 5.74 -31.83 -29.34
C GLY A 530 5.17 -30.53 -29.89
N ARG A 531 5.02 -29.48 -29.08
CA ARG A 531 4.48 -28.16 -29.47
C ARG A 531 5.39 -26.98 -29.15
#